data_AF-A0A962ZFJ0-F1
#
_entry.id   AF-A0A962ZFJ0-F1
#
_cell.length_a   1.000
_cell.length_b   1.000
_cell.length_c   1.000
_cell.angle_alpha   90.00
_cell.angle_beta   90.00
_cell.angle_gamma   90.00
#
_symmetry.space_group_name_H-M   'P 1'
#
loop_
_entity.id
_entity.type
_entity.pdbx_description
1 polymer ?
#
loop_
_entity_poly.entity_id
_entity_poly.type
_entity_poly.pdbx_seq_one_letter_code
_entity_poly.pdbx_strand_id
1 'polypeptide(L)'
;MQRIPSTRLVRLFSLALLAGSATLAEARKVDYVDVGPADGIHINNGRIEVSVVNGEYGQASSNSVPFNLRMKAGCKGSDILKGAFISLGEEDVSNNVLEYSGNFRVDLPFPGVSKTMPYTHAVLPVPLDKLAANPVQMCRDMMQEKMSQGLAKHQVLNSEHTLGALVKFTAVASCGNISNQKGITYAKDTFTDQLKVVCKAGISSPGGETVKAPKLPITVVPLGGNGQVQVGANPLAIAEGELLAGGMTNYVGSCPTQLSMAVRLRGSGKGQVRVHVVDGSDKIWESVPMNYDGTQGWKQMNFFYNLPALPEYMNQKKQRSFRLYVELKDENADSFIWSPKGDLDTLSWSHTCKSAPAVPMGGPGTIQMQPATPGNPGFAPAPGAAKPSAPSRAVTPAQPAPKPPARASDVKADEDEPKPAGLLLPAIQKAR
;
A
#
# COMPACT_ATOMS: atom_id res chain seq x y z
N MET A 1 -70.08 8.25 34.87
CA MET A 1 -69.04 9.27 34.60
C MET A 1 -68.12 8.76 33.50
N GLN A 2 -67.67 9.49 32.49
CA GLN A 2 -68.23 10.59 31.70
C GLN A 2 -67.38 10.53 30.41
N ARG A 3 -68.01 10.53 29.24
CA ARG A 3 -67.37 10.46 27.91
C ARG A 3 -66.55 11.73 27.63
N ILE A 4 -65.40 11.61 26.95
CA ILE A 4 -64.93 12.62 25.97
C ILE A 4 -64.19 11.91 24.80
N PRO A 5 -64.66 12.05 23.55
CA PRO A 5 -63.93 11.71 22.31
C PRO A 5 -63.42 12.99 21.59
N SER A 6 -62.74 12.81 20.44
CA SER A 6 -62.40 13.84 19.42
C SER A 6 -61.13 14.66 19.74
N THR A 7 -60.23 15.04 18.83
CA THR A 7 -60.48 15.73 17.55
C THR A 7 -59.18 15.89 16.72
N ARG A 8 -59.28 15.66 15.40
CA ARG A 8 -58.59 16.31 14.26
C ARG A 8 -57.09 16.67 14.37
N LEU A 9 -56.25 15.93 13.65
CA LEU A 9 -54.95 16.42 13.18
C LEU A 9 -55.17 17.24 11.89
N VAL A 10 -54.93 18.54 11.99
CA VAL A 10 -55.03 19.53 10.92
C VAL A 10 -53.91 19.32 9.90
N ARG A 11 -54.26 19.08 8.64
CA ARG A 11 -53.37 19.24 7.49
C ARG A 11 -53.14 20.74 7.26
N LEU A 12 -51.98 21.24 7.68
CA LEU A 12 -51.49 22.55 7.24
C LEU A 12 -50.73 22.36 5.92
N PHE A 13 -51.38 22.79 4.84
CA PHE A 13 -50.77 23.07 3.55
C PHE A 13 -49.82 24.26 3.71
N SER A 14 -48.51 24.01 3.68
CA SER A 14 -47.52 25.07 3.47
C SER A 14 -47.38 25.30 1.97
N LEU A 15 -48.07 26.32 1.45
CA LEU A 15 -47.72 26.98 0.19
C LEU A 15 -46.34 27.64 0.39
N ALA A 16 -45.28 27.01 -0.13
CA ALA A 16 -43.99 27.66 -0.26
C ALA A 16 -44.05 28.62 -1.45
N LEU A 17 -44.03 29.93 -1.16
CA LEU A 17 -43.80 30.97 -2.15
C LEU A 17 -42.45 30.73 -2.84
N LEU A 18 -42.50 30.48 -4.15
CA LEU A 18 -41.39 30.64 -5.08
C LEU A 18 -41.06 32.15 -5.22
N ALA A 19 -40.38 32.71 -4.22
CA ALA A 19 -39.65 33.95 -4.40
C ALA A 19 -38.33 33.61 -5.09
N GLY A 20 -38.31 33.80 -6.41
CA GLY A 20 -37.10 33.67 -7.22
C GLY A 20 -36.05 34.67 -6.79
N SER A 21 -35.08 34.20 -6.01
CA SER A 21 -33.81 34.89 -5.81
C SER A 21 -32.99 34.77 -7.09
N ALA A 22 -33.21 35.69 -8.02
CA ALA A 22 -32.19 36.05 -9.01
C ALA A 22 -31.04 36.70 -8.25
N THR A 23 -30.18 35.89 -7.64
CA THR A 23 -28.87 36.34 -7.20
C THR A 23 -28.15 36.79 -8.46
N LEU A 24 -27.87 38.10 -8.53
CA LEU A 24 -26.98 38.68 -9.51
C LEU A 24 -25.73 37.79 -9.58
N ALA A 25 -25.59 37.06 -10.68
CA ALA A 25 -24.40 36.30 -10.96
C ALA A 25 -23.28 37.33 -11.17
N GLU A 26 -22.61 37.73 -10.08
CA GLU A 26 -21.32 38.41 -10.17
C GLU A 26 -20.49 37.61 -11.17
N ALA A 27 -20.04 38.31 -12.21
CA ALA A 27 -19.28 37.71 -13.29
C ALA A 27 -18.02 37.07 -12.70
N ARG A 28 -18.06 35.74 -12.49
CA ARG A 28 -16.94 34.96 -11.96
C ARG A 28 -15.74 35.18 -12.88
N LYS A 29 -14.64 35.73 -12.35
CA LYS A 29 -13.43 35.96 -13.15
C LYS A 29 -12.61 34.69 -13.36
N VAL A 30 -12.82 33.68 -12.53
CA VAL A 30 -12.30 32.34 -12.79
C VAL A 30 -13.20 31.65 -13.81
N ASP A 31 -12.59 31.13 -14.87
CA ASP A 31 -13.28 30.40 -15.93
C ASP A 31 -13.50 28.93 -15.54
N TYR A 32 -12.41 28.26 -15.19
CA TYR A 32 -12.42 26.87 -14.75
C TYR A 32 -11.29 26.61 -13.74
N VAL A 33 -11.53 25.63 -12.89
CA VAL A 33 -10.55 24.98 -12.01
C VAL A 33 -10.91 23.52 -12.04
N ASP A 34 -9.98 22.66 -12.44
CA ASP A 34 -10.20 21.22 -12.47
C ASP A 34 -9.03 20.52 -11.78
N VAL A 35 -9.34 19.57 -10.91
CA VAL A 35 -8.35 18.71 -10.24
C VAL A 35 -8.64 17.23 -10.49
N GLY A 36 -7.58 16.44 -10.60
CA GLY A 36 -7.71 15.00 -10.77
C GLY A 36 -6.41 14.24 -10.55
N PRO A 37 -6.42 12.92 -10.78
CA PRO A 37 -5.22 12.11 -10.65
C PRO A 37 -4.22 12.50 -11.76
N ALA A 38 -2.93 12.53 -11.42
CA ALA A 38 -1.87 12.74 -12.40
C ALA A 38 -1.85 11.58 -13.42
N ASP A 39 -1.43 11.87 -14.66
CA ASP A 39 -1.23 10.82 -15.66
C ASP A 39 -0.04 9.92 -15.29
N GLY A 40 -0.06 8.68 -15.79
CA GLY A 40 1.03 7.70 -15.59
C GLY A 40 0.79 6.68 -14.48
N ILE A 41 1.77 5.78 -14.29
CA ILE A 41 1.72 4.72 -13.27
C ILE A 41 2.45 5.19 -12.00
N HIS A 42 1.70 5.41 -10.93
CA HIS A 42 2.22 5.88 -9.64
C HIS A 42 2.12 4.77 -8.59
N ILE A 43 3.13 3.89 -8.54
CA ILE A 43 3.12 2.63 -7.76
C ILE A 43 2.94 2.85 -6.24
N ASN A 44 3.25 4.05 -5.73
CA ASN A 44 3.12 4.41 -4.31
C ASN A 44 2.09 5.52 -4.04
N ASN A 45 1.25 5.88 -5.01
CA ASN A 45 0.25 6.93 -4.82
C ASN A 45 -0.71 6.58 -3.69
N GLY A 46 -0.80 7.45 -2.68
CA GLY A 46 -1.67 7.24 -1.54
C GLY A 46 -1.36 5.97 -0.74
N ARG A 47 -0.16 5.38 -0.86
CA ARG A 47 0.18 4.10 -0.23
C ARG A 47 1.12 4.28 0.97
N ILE A 48 0.79 3.64 2.08
CA ILE A 48 1.65 3.56 3.26
C ILE A 48 1.66 2.15 3.83
N GLU A 49 2.82 1.68 4.29
CA GLU A 49 2.95 0.40 4.96
C GLU A 49 3.10 0.61 6.46
N VAL A 50 2.52 -0.28 7.26
CA VAL A 50 2.64 -0.28 8.72
C VAL A 50 3.18 -1.63 9.16
N SER A 51 4.35 -1.60 9.79
CA SER A 51 5.07 -2.75 10.33
C SER A 51 4.73 -3.01 11.79
N VAL A 52 4.91 -4.27 12.18
CA VAL A 52 4.74 -4.73 13.56
C VAL A 52 6.02 -4.46 14.36
N VAL A 53 5.86 -3.88 15.54
CA VAL A 53 6.89 -3.60 16.54
C VAL A 53 6.40 -4.15 17.87
N ASN A 54 7.21 -4.98 18.55
CA ASN A 54 6.87 -5.59 19.84
C ASN A 54 5.51 -6.34 19.83
N GLY A 55 5.21 -7.02 18.72
CA GLY A 55 3.97 -7.79 18.57
C GLY A 55 2.72 -6.95 18.34
N GLU A 56 2.83 -5.67 18.00
CA GLU A 56 1.71 -4.80 17.62
C GLU A 56 2.04 -3.94 16.41
N TYR A 57 1.05 -3.53 15.62
CA TYR A 57 1.28 -2.51 14.59
C TYR A 57 1.72 -1.21 15.26
N GLY A 58 2.91 -0.72 14.89
CA GLY A 58 3.55 0.37 15.63
C GLY A 58 4.39 1.34 14.81
N GLN A 59 4.79 0.96 13.60
CA GLN A 59 5.70 1.78 12.80
C GLN A 59 5.23 1.91 11.36
N ALA A 60 4.95 3.15 10.92
CA ALA A 60 4.72 3.45 9.52
C ALA A 60 6.05 3.44 8.74
N SER A 61 6.01 3.09 7.45
CA SER A 61 7.17 3.04 6.56
C SER A 61 7.75 4.42 6.20
N SER A 62 6.97 5.48 6.41
CA SER A 62 7.33 6.88 6.12
C SER A 62 6.58 7.81 7.09
N ASN A 63 7.05 9.05 7.24
CA ASN A 63 6.37 10.13 7.95
C ASN A 63 5.39 10.93 7.07
N SER A 64 5.29 10.58 5.78
CA SER A 64 4.40 11.21 4.82
C SER A 64 3.96 10.23 3.74
N VAL A 65 2.83 10.53 3.10
CA VAL A 65 2.25 9.76 1.99
C VAL A 65 2.20 10.64 0.73
N PRO A 66 2.84 10.23 -0.38
CA PRO A 66 2.80 11.01 -1.61
C PRO A 66 1.46 10.82 -2.34
N PHE A 67 0.82 11.93 -2.70
CA PHE A 67 -0.30 11.98 -3.64
C PHE A 67 0.10 12.71 -4.92
N ASN A 68 -0.10 12.07 -6.07
CA ASN A 68 0.23 12.55 -7.40
C ASN A 68 -1.06 13.06 -8.05
N LEU A 69 -1.22 14.37 -8.01
CA LEU A 69 -2.40 15.06 -8.53
C LEU A 69 -2.01 15.95 -9.70
N ARG A 70 -2.99 16.34 -10.50
CA ARG A 70 -2.82 17.40 -11.48
C ARG A 70 -3.96 18.39 -11.35
N MET A 71 -3.66 19.64 -11.67
CA MET A 71 -4.63 20.71 -11.70
C MET A 71 -4.46 21.51 -12.98
N LYS A 72 -5.57 21.99 -13.54
CA LYS A 72 -5.57 23.07 -14.54
C LYS A 72 -6.50 24.19 -14.08
N ALA A 73 -6.22 25.41 -14.53
CA ALA A 73 -7.03 26.57 -14.19
C ALA A 73 -7.04 27.59 -15.33
N GLY A 74 -8.06 28.45 -15.36
CA GLY A 74 -8.18 29.53 -16.34
C GLY A 74 -8.97 30.71 -15.81
N CYS A 75 -8.61 31.92 -16.28
CA CYS A 75 -9.30 33.17 -15.98
C CYS A 75 -10.09 33.67 -17.20
N LYS A 76 -11.23 34.32 -16.97
CA LYS A 76 -12.06 34.93 -18.00
C LYS A 76 -11.52 36.29 -18.45
N GLY A 77 -11.85 36.67 -19.68
CA GLY A 77 -11.62 38.03 -20.19
C GLY A 77 -10.15 38.43 -20.18
N SER A 78 -9.83 39.57 -19.57
CA SER A 78 -8.48 40.13 -19.44
C SER A 78 -7.79 39.79 -18.10
N ASP A 79 -8.44 39.01 -17.24
CA ASP A 79 -7.87 38.63 -15.94
C ASP A 79 -6.76 37.58 -16.12
N ILE A 80 -5.83 37.57 -15.16
CA ILE A 80 -4.69 36.65 -15.12
C ILE A 80 -4.70 35.85 -13.81
N LEU A 81 -4.06 34.68 -13.82
CA LEU A 81 -3.84 33.87 -12.63
C LEU A 81 -2.98 34.64 -11.64
N LYS A 82 -3.41 34.65 -10.38
CA LYS A 82 -2.71 35.26 -9.24
C LYS A 82 -2.19 34.20 -8.27
N GLY A 83 -2.80 33.01 -8.27
CA GLY A 83 -2.39 31.88 -7.45
C GLY A 83 -3.10 30.61 -7.90
N ALA A 84 -2.44 29.48 -7.67
CA ALA A 84 -2.98 28.15 -7.91
C ALA A 84 -2.32 27.21 -6.90
N PHE A 85 -3.11 26.45 -6.14
CA PHE A 85 -2.60 25.48 -5.18
C PHE A 85 -3.55 24.30 -5.03
N ILE A 86 -3.01 23.18 -4.55
CA ILE A 86 -3.80 22.02 -4.11
C ILE A 86 -3.57 21.82 -2.62
N SER A 87 -4.64 21.62 -1.87
CA SER A 87 -4.59 21.33 -0.44
C SER A 87 -5.28 20.02 -0.07
N LEU A 88 -4.89 19.46 1.06
CA LEU A 88 -5.52 18.34 1.72
C LEU A 88 -6.71 18.83 2.55
N GLY A 89 -7.91 18.34 2.26
CA GLY A 89 -9.15 18.72 2.94
C GLY A 89 -10.05 19.62 2.10
N GLU A 90 -11.00 20.28 2.76
CA GLU A 90 -11.86 21.29 2.15
C GLU A 90 -11.30 22.69 2.40
N GLU A 91 -11.28 23.53 1.37
CA GLU A 91 -11.04 24.98 1.50
C GLU A 91 -12.36 25.71 1.46
N ASP A 92 -12.60 26.67 2.36
CA ASP A 92 -13.74 27.57 2.22
C ASP A 92 -13.40 28.73 1.27
N VAL A 93 -14.16 28.79 0.18
CA VAL A 93 -13.94 29.72 -0.92
C VAL A 93 -15.27 30.40 -1.22
N SER A 94 -15.37 31.66 -0.85
CA SER A 94 -16.39 32.57 -1.35
C SER A 94 -15.74 33.47 -2.40
N ASN A 95 -16.46 33.86 -3.46
CA ASN A 95 -15.91 34.55 -4.65
C ASN A 95 -14.69 35.44 -4.38
N ASN A 96 -14.74 36.33 -3.38
CA ASN A 96 -13.68 37.31 -3.09
C ASN A 96 -12.81 36.99 -1.87
N VAL A 97 -13.12 35.91 -1.13
CA VAL A 97 -12.43 35.54 0.12
C VAL A 97 -12.10 34.06 0.12
N LEU A 98 -10.82 33.76 0.24
CA LEU A 98 -10.31 32.46 0.67
C LEU A 98 -10.14 32.51 2.18
N GLU A 99 -10.91 31.73 2.92
CA GLU A 99 -10.73 31.65 4.38
C GLU A 99 -9.41 30.95 4.70
N TYR A 100 -8.78 31.35 5.81
CA TYR A 100 -7.56 30.70 6.25
C TYR A 100 -7.85 29.27 6.69
N SER A 101 -7.16 28.30 6.10
CA SER A 101 -7.16 26.91 6.54
C SER A 101 -5.78 26.51 7.08
N GLY A 102 -5.76 25.64 8.09
CA GLY A 102 -4.53 24.98 8.57
C GLY A 102 -4.13 23.75 7.74
N ASN A 103 -4.69 23.64 6.55
CA ASN A 103 -4.55 22.49 5.66
C ASN A 103 -3.14 22.43 5.09
N PHE A 104 -2.67 21.21 4.84
CA PHE A 104 -1.43 21.01 4.10
C PHE A 104 -1.66 21.37 2.64
N ARG A 105 -0.86 22.28 2.07
CA ARG A 105 -1.01 22.75 0.69
C ARG A 105 0.31 22.78 -0.07
N VAL A 106 0.22 22.64 -1.38
CA VAL A 106 1.33 22.80 -2.32
C VAL A 106 0.92 23.82 -3.38
N ASP A 107 1.69 24.91 -3.45
CA ASP A 107 1.53 25.93 -4.49
C ASP A 107 2.07 25.41 -5.83
N LEU A 108 1.31 25.62 -6.90
CA LEU A 108 1.66 25.18 -8.24
C LEU A 108 2.41 26.30 -8.99
N PRO A 109 3.55 26.00 -9.62
CA PRO A 109 4.23 26.99 -10.44
C PRO A 109 3.44 27.21 -11.73
N PHE A 110 3.25 28.47 -12.08
CA PHE A 110 2.81 28.89 -13.41
C PHE A 110 3.59 30.14 -13.83
N PRO A 111 3.87 30.32 -15.13
CA PRO A 111 4.50 31.53 -15.62
C PRO A 111 3.62 32.73 -15.26
N GLY A 112 4.21 33.73 -14.60
CA GLY A 112 3.47 34.77 -13.86
C GLY A 112 2.25 35.33 -14.58
N VAL A 113 2.44 36.16 -15.60
CA VAL A 113 1.34 36.78 -16.36
C VAL A 113 0.72 35.75 -17.32
N SER A 114 0.04 34.75 -16.78
CA SER A 114 -0.70 33.76 -17.56
C SER A 114 -2.19 33.82 -17.27
N LYS A 115 -3.02 33.67 -18.30
CA LYS A 115 -4.47 33.52 -18.15
C LYS A 115 -4.86 32.09 -17.81
N THR A 116 -4.04 31.12 -18.21
CA THR A 116 -4.34 29.71 -18.11
C THR A 116 -3.14 28.95 -17.56
N MET A 117 -3.43 27.87 -16.85
CA MET A 117 -2.47 26.87 -16.42
C MET A 117 -2.94 25.55 -17.03
N PRO A 118 -2.15 24.90 -17.90
CA PRO A 118 -2.48 23.56 -18.38
C PRO A 118 -2.46 22.57 -17.20
N TYR A 119 -2.74 21.29 -17.46
CA TYR A 119 -2.58 20.28 -16.41
C TYR A 119 -1.13 20.24 -15.93
N THR A 120 -0.92 20.75 -14.72
CA THR A 120 0.38 20.76 -14.05
C THR A 120 0.38 19.68 -12.98
N HIS A 121 1.37 18.79 -13.02
CA HIS A 121 1.55 17.73 -12.03
C HIS A 121 2.04 18.33 -10.70
N ALA A 122 1.44 17.90 -9.60
CA ALA A 122 1.86 18.16 -8.23
C ALA A 122 2.03 16.84 -7.47
N VAL A 123 3.11 16.79 -6.69
CA VAL A 123 3.32 15.74 -5.69
C VAL A 123 3.07 16.37 -4.32
N LEU A 124 2.08 15.86 -3.60
CA LEU A 124 1.73 16.29 -2.26
C LEU A 124 2.28 15.25 -1.27
N PRO A 125 3.44 15.49 -0.62
CA PRO A 125 3.96 14.61 0.43
C PRO A 125 3.22 14.87 1.74
N VAL A 126 1.99 14.36 1.86
CA VAL A 126 1.08 14.64 2.97
C VAL A 126 1.64 14.06 4.27
N PRO A 127 1.94 14.88 5.29
CA PRO A 127 2.39 14.39 6.60
C PRO A 127 1.33 13.53 7.29
N LEU A 128 1.74 12.48 8.02
CA LEU A 128 0.78 11.56 8.65
C LEU A 128 -0.10 12.23 9.72
N ASP A 129 0.42 13.25 10.41
CA ASP A 129 -0.31 14.04 11.41
C ASP A 129 -1.38 14.94 10.79
N LYS A 130 -1.34 15.14 9.47
CA LYS A 130 -2.35 15.90 8.71
C LYS A 130 -3.44 15.02 8.11
N LEU A 131 -3.24 13.70 8.07
CA LEU A 131 -4.27 12.78 7.60
C LEU A 131 -5.38 12.64 8.63
N ALA A 132 -6.63 12.65 8.16
CA ALA A 132 -7.79 12.40 9.03
C ALA A 132 -7.80 10.97 9.63
N ALA A 133 -7.13 10.03 8.96
CA ALA A 133 -6.99 8.65 9.40
C ALA A 133 -5.53 8.35 9.76
N ASN A 134 -5.29 7.90 10.99
CA ASN A 134 -3.97 7.46 11.44
C ASN A 134 -3.71 6.02 10.94
N PRO A 135 -2.72 5.78 10.05
CA PRO A 135 -2.48 4.46 9.48
C PRO A 135 -2.17 3.37 10.52
N VAL A 136 -1.44 3.72 11.59
CA VAL A 136 -1.10 2.78 12.65
C VAL A 136 -2.36 2.38 13.43
N GLN A 137 -3.22 3.36 13.75
CA GLN A 137 -4.47 3.09 14.44
C GLN A 137 -5.40 2.24 13.59
N MET A 138 -5.52 2.51 12.29
CA MET A 138 -6.32 1.68 11.37
C MET A 138 -5.89 0.21 11.41
N CYS A 139 -4.59 -0.08 11.41
CA CYS A 139 -4.09 -1.46 11.51
C CYS A 139 -4.35 -2.09 12.90
N ARG A 140 -4.29 -1.31 13.98
CA ARG A 140 -4.63 -1.78 15.33
C ARG A 140 -6.12 -2.08 15.47
N ASP A 141 -6.97 -1.22 14.94
CA ASP A 141 -8.42 -1.39 14.96
C ASP A 141 -8.82 -2.64 14.16
N MET A 142 -8.25 -2.83 12.97
CA MET A 142 -8.43 -4.06 12.19
C MET A 142 -7.97 -5.31 12.97
N MET A 143 -6.82 -5.24 13.64
CA MET A 143 -6.34 -6.37 14.45
C MET A 143 -7.33 -6.70 15.58
N GLN A 144 -7.82 -5.69 16.28
CA GLN A 144 -8.80 -5.85 17.36
C GLN A 144 -10.13 -6.40 16.84
N GLU A 145 -10.59 -5.94 15.67
CA GLU A 145 -11.79 -6.45 15.00
C GLU A 145 -11.64 -7.94 14.63
N LYS A 146 -10.50 -8.34 14.06
CA LYS A 146 -10.23 -9.75 13.74
C LYS A 146 -10.15 -10.61 14.99
N MET A 147 -9.55 -10.09 16.06
CA MET A 147 -9.50 -10.78 17.35
C MET A 147 -10.89 -10.96 17.98
N SER A 148 -11.78 -9.97 17.87
CA SER A 148 -13.17 -10.11 18.35
C SER A 148 -13.99 -11.10 17.52
N GLN A 149 -13.59 -11.35 16.26
CA GLN A 149 -14.11 -12.42 15.40
C GLN A 149 -13.53 -13.81 15.73
N GLY A 150 -12.69 -13.94 16.76
CA GLY A 150 -12.12 -15.21 17.23
C GLY A 150 -10.79 -15.60 16.58
N LEU A 151 -10.20 -14.76 15.72
CA LEU A 151 -8.86 -15.00 15.19
C LEU A 151 -7.81 -14.77 16.27
N ALA A 152 -6.82 -15.65 16.34
CA ALA A 152 -5.71 -15.45 17.27
C ALA A 152 -4.81 -14.30 16.78
N LYS A 153 -4.29 -13.48 17.71
CA LYS A 153 -3.42 -12.32 17.40
C LYS A 153 -2.29 -12.65 16.42
N HIS A 154 -1.62 -13.80 16.60
CA HIS A 154 -0.53 -14.24 15.73
C HIS A 154 -1.00 -14.59 14.30
N GLN A 155 -2.23 -15.08 14.10
CA GLN A 155 -2.77 -15.33 12.76
C GLN A 155 -2.99 -14.01 12.01
N VAL A 156 -3.48 -13.00 12.73
CA VAL A 156 -3.70 -11.67 12.17
C VAL A 156 -2.37 -10.99 11.82
N LEU A 157 -1.36 -11.10 12.69
CA LEU A 157 -0.04 -10.51 12.44
C LEU A 157 0.77 -11.25 11.38
N ASN A 158 0.52 -12.55 11.15
CA ASN A 158 1.19 -13.32 10.10
C ASN A 158 0.57 -13.17 8.71
N SER A 159 -0.47 -12.34 8.56
CA SER A 159 -1.13 -12.07 7.28
C SER A 159 -1.03 -10.59 6.92
N GLU A 160 -0.82 -10.30 5.64
CA GLU A 160 -0.85 -8.92 5.13
C GLU A 160 -2.31 -8.50 4.94
N HIS A 161 -2.67 -7.32 5.43
CA HIS A 161 -4.01 -6.73 5.26
C HIS A 161 -3.90 -5.38 4.57
N THR A 162 -4.84 -5.09 3.69
CA THR A 162 -4.94 -3.79 3.02
C THR A 162 -6.23 -3.11 3.45
N LEU A 163 -6.12 -1.88 3.94
CA LEU A 163 -7.22 -1.02 4.34
C LEU A 163 -7.26 0.23 3.45
N GLY A 164 -8.44 0.80 3.29
CA GLY A 164 -8.67 2.02 2.52
C GLY A 164 -9.31 3.10 3.39
N ALA A 165 -8.87 4.35 3.24
CA ALA A 165 -9.56 5.53 3.76
C ALA A 165 -9.71 6.58 2.66
N LEU A 166 -10.82 7.31 2.63
CA LEU A 166 -11.02 8.38 1.66
C LEU A 166 -10.25 9.63 2.08
N VAL A 167 -9.57 10.25 1.12
CA VAL A 167 -8.84 11.50 1.31
C VAL A 167 -9.35 12.51 0.28
N LYS A 168 -9.78 13.68 0.77
CA LYS A 168 -10.27 14.76 -0.07
C LYS A 168 -9.18 15.79 -0.32
N PHE A 169 -9.09 16.26 -1.55
CA PHE A 169 -8.22 17.33 -2.00
C PHE A 169 -9.05 18.45 -2.57
N THR A 170 -8.62 19.69 -2.36
CA THR A 170 -9.22 20.88 -2.97
C THR A 170 -8.16 21.60 -3.78
N ALA A 171 -8.43 21.81 -5.06
CA ALA A 171 -7.66 22.73 -5.88
C ALA A 171 -8.31 24.11 -5.83
N VAL A 172 -7.51 25.16 -5.64
CA VAL A 172 -7.97 26.54 -5.61
C VAL A 172 -7.16 27.35 -6.61
N ALA A 173 -7.84 28.10 -7.46
CA ALA A 173 -7.21 29.11 -8.31
C ALA A 173 -7.77 30.49 -7.99
N SER A 174 -6.93 31.51 -8.16
CA SER A 174 -7.32 32.90 -8.00
C SER A 174 -7.00 33.70 -9.26
N CYS A 175 -7.95 34.53 -9.69
CA CYS A 175 -7.88 35.34 -10.89
C CYS A 175 -8.08 36.82 -10.56
N GLY A 176 -7.33 37.70 -11.21
CA GLY A 176 -7.50 39.14 -11.07
C GLY A 176 -6.79 39.94 -12.15
N ASN A 177 -7.03 41.24 -12.18
CA ASN A 177 -6.45 42.12 -13.18
C ASN A 177 -4.92 42.22 -13.00
N ILE A 178 -4.17 42.39 -14.09
CA ILE A 178 -2.72 42.53 -14.05
C ILE A 178 -2.27 43.68 -13.13
N SER A 179 -2.98 44.81 -13.17
CA SER A 179 -2.58 46.06 -12.50
C SER A 179 -3.18 46.24 -11.10
N ASN A 180 -4.12 45.39 -10.68
CA ASN A 180 -4.86 45.59 -9.43
C ASN A 180 -4.87 44.32 -8.57
N GLN A 181 -4.38 44.43 -7.34
CA GLN A 181 -4.51 43.37 -6.34
C GLN A 181 -5.90 43.37 -5.66
N LYS A 182 -6.67 44.45 -5.78
CA LYS A 182 -8.08 44.49 -5.35
C LYS A 182 -8.96 43.82 -6.41
N GLY A 183 -9.87 42.96 -5.96
CA GLY A 183 -10.79 42.23 -6.82
C GLY A 183 -10.22 40.91 -7.36
N ILE A 184 -9.41 40.22 -6.56
CA ILE A 184 -9.08 38.81 -6.81
C ILE A 184 -10.35 37.99 -6.55
N THR A 185 -10.73 37.15 -7.51
CA THR A 185 -11.75 36.14 -7.29
C THR A 185 -11.14 34.76 -7.22
N TYR A 186 -11.68 33.91 -6.35
CA TYR A 186 -11.27 32.54 -6.14
C TYR A 186 -12.33 31.58 -6.68
N ALA A 187 -11.89 30.43 -7.16
CA ALA A 187 -12.74 29.28 -7.40
C ALA A 187 -12.00 28.02 -6.98
N LYS A 188 -12.77 26.96 -6.73
CA LYS A 188 -12.24 25.67 -6.31
C LYS A 188 -12.90 24.52 -7.05
N ASP A 189 -12.18 23.42 -7.09
CA ASP A 189 -12.69 22.10 -7.44
C ASP A 189 -12.16 21.08 -6.43
N THR A 190 -12.83 19.93 -6.30
CA THR A 190 -12.49 18.92 -5.29
C THR A 190 -12.34 17.56 -5.91
N PHE A 191 -11.32 16.82 -5.46
CA PHE A 191 -11.05 15.45 -5.87
C PHE A 191 -10.93 14.56 -4.64
N THR A 192 -11.47 13.35 -4.69
CA THR A 192 -11.35 12.37 -3.61
C THR A 192 -10.54 11.17 -4.11
N ASP A 193 -9.51 10.80 -3.36
CA ASP A 193 -8.66 9.63 -3.60
C ASP A 193 -8.73 8.65 -2.42
N GLN A 194 -8.09 7.49 -2.55
CA GLN A 194 -7.95 6.50 -1.48
C GLN A 194 -6.54 6.47 -0.90
N LEU A 195 -6.44 6.64 0.42
CA LEU A 195 -5.28 6.23 1.21
C LEU A 195 -5.33 4.71 1.39
N LYS A 196 -4.36 4.01 0.79
CA LYS A 196 -4.13 2.58 0.91
C LYS A 196 -3.13 2.30 2.04
N VAL A 197 -3.63 1.78 3.16
CA VAL A 197 -2.80 1.37 4.30
C VAL A 197 -2.56 -0.13 4.23
N VAL A 198 -1.31 -0.54 4.13
CA VAL A 198 -0.89 -1.95 4.10
C VAL A 198 -0.34 -2.32 5.47
N CYS A 199 -1.12 -3.06 6.25
CA CYS A 199 -0.70 -3.64 7.51
C CYS A 199 0.17 -4.86 7.19
N LYS A 200 1.49 -4.66 7.22
CA LYS A 200 2.46 -5.68 6.84
C LYS A 200 2.49 -6.80 7.84
N ALA A 201 2.59 -8.02 7.35
CA ALA A 201 2.77 -9.18 8.20
C ALA A 201 3.98 -8.94 9.12
N GLY A 202 3.72 -8.92 10.41
CA GLY A 202 4.75 -8.90 11.42
C GLY A 202 5.33 -10.27 11.54
N ILE A 203 6.65 -10.33 11.62
CA ILE A 203 7.32 -11.46 12.25
C ILE A 203 7.05 -11.34 13.75
N SER A 204 5.81 -11.61 14.18
CA SER A 204 5.47 -11.66 15.60
C SER A 204 5.84 -13.04 16.12
N SER A 205 7.13 -13.26 16.34
CA SER A 205 7.58 -14.39 17.13
C SER A 205 7.28 -14.06 18.60
N PRO A 206 6.47 -14.85 19.32
CA PRO A 206 6.36 -14.70 20.76
C PRO A 206 7.69 -15.15 21.38
N GLY A 207 8.60 -14.20 21.65
CA GLY A 207 9.78 -14.42 22.50
C GLY A 207 11.04 -14.98 21.82
N GLY A 208 11.21 -14.86 20.51
CA GLY A 208 12.46 -15.25 19.84
C GLY A 208 13.42 -14.08 19.69
N GLU A 209 14.54 -14.08 20.40
CA GLU A 209 15.72 -13.27 20.03
C GLU A 209 16.02 -13.52 18.54
N THR A 210 16.19 -12.45 17.76
CA THR A 210 16.81 -12.56 16.45
C THR A 210 18.22 -13.11 16.66
N VAL A 211 18.41 -14.40 16.40
CA VAL A 211 19.74 -14.99 16.28
C VAL A 211 20.38 -14.30 15.10
N LYS A 212 21.23 -13.31 15.39
CA LYS A 212 22.31 -12.96 14.48
C LYS A 212 23.17 -14.20 14.41
N ALA A 213 23.21 -14.83 13.25
CA ALA A 213 24.17 -15.88 13.04
C ALA A 213 25.59 -15.31 13.26
N PRO A 214 26.53 -16.11 13.80
CA PRO A 214 27.87 -15.64 14.08
C PRO A 214 28.54 -15.12 12.81
N LYS A 215 28.95 -13.85 12.81
CA LYS A 215 29.73 -13.24 11.73
C LYS A 215 31.03 -14.00 11.56
N LEU A 216 31.15 -14.79 10.51
CA LEU A 216 32.42 -15.41 10.12
C LEU A 216 33.18 -14.45 9.20
N PRO A 217 34.43 -14.10 9.53
CA PRO A 217 35.27 -13.31 8.63
C PRO A 217 35.63 -14.16 7.39
N ILE A 218 35.19 -13.72 6.22
CA ILE A 218 35.54 -14.38 4.96
C ILE A 218 36.84 -13.75 4.42
N THR A 219 37.90 -14.55 4.33
CA THR A 219 39.14 -14.16 3.63
C THR A 219 38.86 -14.04 2.13
N VAL A 220 38.89 -12.83 1.58
CA VAL A 220 38.70 -12.57 0.14
C VAL A 220 39.81 -13.28 -0.64
N VAL A 221 39.46 -14.23 -1.50
CA VAL A 221 40.41 -14.79 -2.48
C VAL A 221 40.02 -14.18 -3.83
N PRO A 222 40.86 -13.32 -4.44
CA PRO A 222 40.55 -12.75 -5.74
C PRO A 222 40.37 -13.89 -6.76
N LEU A 223 39.26 -13.85 -7.49
CA LEU A 223 39.02 -14.69 -8.67
C LEU A 223 39.96 -14.20 -9.78
N GLY A 224 41.25 -14.54 -9.66
CA GLY A 224 42.29 -14.19 -10.62
C GLY A 224 43.02 -15.44 -11.05
N GLY A 225 42.60 -16.03 -12.17
CA GLY A 225 43.46 -16.91 -12.94
C GLY A 225 44.72 -16.15 -13.35
N ASN A 226 45.88 -16.77 -13.11
CA ASN A 226 47.21 -16.43 -13.61
C ASN A 226 47.41 -15.01 -14.18
N GLY A 227 47.77 -14.07 -13.31
CA GLY A 227 48.91 -13.18 -13.60
C GLY A 227 48.70 -11.85 -14.31
N GLN A 228 47.47 -11.34 -14.49
CA GLN A 228 47.28 -9.93 -14.88
C GLN A 228 46.23 -9.26 -14.00
N VAL A 229 46.69 -8.49 -13.02
CA VAL A 229 45.86 -7.58 -12.24
C VAL A 229 45.38 -6.48 -13.19
N GLN A 230 44.14 -6.59 -13.69
CA GLN A 230 43.47 -5.45 -14.31
C GLN A 230 43.22 -4.40 -13.23
N VAL A 231 44.04 -3.35 -13.26
CA VAL A 231 43.86 -2.15 -12.45
C VAL A 231 42.57 -1.47 -12.91
N GLY A 232 41.46 -1.66 -12.20
CA GLY A 232 40.24 -0.87 -12.42
C GLY A 232 38.91 -1.52 -12.04
N ALA A 233 38.80 -2.86 -12.07
CA ALA A 233 37.56 -3.56 -11.72
C ALA A 233 37.70 -4.26 -10.37
N ASN A 234 36.84 -3.93 -9.42
CA ASN A 234 36.81 -4.58 -8.12
C ASN A 234 36.00 -5.90 -8.28
N PRO A 235 36.63 -7.09 -8.18
CA PRO A 235 35.96 -8.34 -8.52
C PRO A 235 34.76 -8.60 -7.61
N LEU A 236 33.73 -9.25 -8.17
CA LEU A 236 32.56 -9.66 -7.39
C LEU A 236 32.99 -10.65 -6.30
N ALA A 237 32.80 -10.27 -5.05
CA ALA A 237 33.08 -11.11 -3.90
C ALA A 237 32.00 -10.93 -2.83
N ILE A 238 31.47 -12.05 -2.32
CA ILE A 238 30.53 -12.03 -1.19
C ILE A 238 31.33 -12.26 0.10
N ALA A 239 31.24 -11.30 1.00
CA ALA A 239 32.00 -11.23 2.24
C ALA A 239 31.19 -11.69 3.46
N GLU A 240 29.86 -11.56 3.44
CA GLU A 240 28.95 -12.02 4.48
C GLU A 240 27.67 -12.58 3.84
N GLY A 241 27.14 -13.65 4.42
CA GLY A 241 25.83 -14.21 4.08
C GLY A 241 25.12 -14.63 5.37
N GLU A 242 23.83 -14.33 5.48
CA GLU A 242 23.00 -14.69 6.63
C GLU A 242 21.72 -15.38 6.13
N LEU A 243 21.36 -16.50 6.75
CA LEU A 243 20.04 -17.11 6.59
C LEU A 243 19.15 -16.75 7.79
N LEU A 244 18.01 -16.14 7.52
CA LEU A 244 17.06 -15.66 8.51
C LEU A 244 15.78 -16.50 8.43
N ALA A 245 15.48 -17.27 9.47
CA ALA A 245 14.20 -17.99 9.59
C ALA A 245 13.07 -17.09 10.10
N GLY A 246 12.90 -15.90 9.49
CA GLY A 246 11.82 -14.97 9.82
C GLY A 246 11.61 -14.84 11.34
N GLY A 247 12.66 -14.51 12.10
CA GLY A 247 12.61 -14.31 13.56
C GLY A 247 12.18 -15.50 14.43
N MET A 248 12.01 -16.70 13.87
CA MET A 248 11.69 -17.91 14.62
C MET A 248 12.94 -18.74 14.81
N THR A 249 13.46 -18.82 16.04
CA THR A 249 14.49 -19.82 16.40
C THR A 249 13.88 -21.22 16.55
N ASN A 250 12.62 -21.25 16.98
CA ASN A 250 11.83 -22.46 17.16
C ASN A 250 10.40 -22.22 16.65
N TYR A 251 9.92 -23.02 15.71
CA TYR A 251 8.51 -22.99 15.27
C TYR A 251 7.67 -24.00 16.06
N VAL A 252 6.50 -23.60 16.57
CA VAL A 252 5.53 -24.52 17.17
C VAL A 252 4.16 -24.21 16.58
N GLY A 253 3.61 -25.11 15.78
CA GLY A 253 2.34 -24.88 15.11
C GLY A 253 1.88 -26.05 14.26
N SER A 254 0.74 -25.87 13.59
CA SER A 254 0.14 -26.91 12.76
C SER A 254 0.96 -27.16 11.50
N CYS A 255 1.16 -28.43 11.14
CA CYS A 255 1.78 -28.83 9.88
C CYS A 255 0.76 -29.57 8.98
N PRO A 256 0.87 -29.48 7.64
CA PRO A 256 1.90 -28.78 6.88
C PRO A 256 1.73 -27.25 6.96
N THR A 257 2.83 -26.52 6.85
CA THR A 257 2.81 -25.05 6.84
C THR A 257 3.88 -24.49 5.92
N GLN A 258 3.74 -23.24 5.53
CA GLN A 258 4.71 -22.51 4.75
C GLN A 258 5.35 -21.42 5.61
N LEU A 259 6.67 -21.47 5.74
CA LEU A 259 7.46 -20.55 6.56
C LEU A 259 8.19 -19.55 5.67
N SER A 260 8.10 -18.27 6.01
CA SER A 260 8.86 -17.22 5.33
C SER A 260 10.29 -17.17 5.88
N MET A 261 11.26 -17.29 4.99
CA MET A 261 12.69 -17.19 5.28
C MET A 261 13.32 -16.11 4.39
N ALA A 262 14.49 -15.63 4.78
CA ALA A 262 15.24 -14.66 4.00
C ALA A 262 16.73 -14.98 3.97
N VAL A 263 17.37 -14.73 2.84
CA VAL A 263 18.83 -14.70 2.71
C VAL A 263 19.27 -13.25 2.61
N ARG A 264 20.28 -12.85 3.36
CA ARG A 264 20.95 -11.55 3.21
C ARG A 264 22.39 -11.75 2.81
N LEU A 265 22.85 -11.03 1.79
CA LEU A 265 24.22 -11.06 1.31
C LEU A 265 24.85 -9.68 1.39
N ARG A 266 26.14 -9.63 1.73
CA ARG A 266 26.96 -8.41 1.68
C ARG A 266 28.33 -8.74 1.11
N GLY A 267 28.88 -7.82 0.33
CA GLY A 267 30.08 -8.06 -0.46
C GLY A 267 30.54 -6.81 -1.20
N SER A 268 31.41 -7.03 -2.19
CA SER A 268 32.01 -6.01 -3.05
C SER A 268 31.89 -6.41 -4.52
N GLY A 269 32.15 -5.45 -5.41
CA GLY A 269 32.10 -5.67 -6.86
C GLY A 269 30.67 -5.68 -7.41
N LYS A 270 30.57 -5.90 -8.72
CA LYS A 270 29.31 -5.95 -9.48
C LYS A 270 29.24 -7.22 -10.31
N GLY A 271 28.03 -7.71 -10.52
CA GLY A 271 27.78 -8.88 -11.36
C GLY A 271 26.44 -9.52 -11.03
N GLN A 272 26.37 -10.84 -11.10
CA GLN A 272 25.19 -11.63 -10.77
C GLN A 272 25.50 -12.64 -9.68
N VAL A 273 24.55 -12.81 -8.78
CA VAL A 273 24.59 -13.85 -7.75
C VAL A 273 23.43 -14.80 -7.93
N ARG A 274 23.66 -16.06 -7.63
CA ARG A 274 22.61 -17.06 -7.45
C ARG A 274 22.82 -17.75 -6.13
N VAL A 275 21.72 -18.00 -5.42
CA VAL A 275 21.75 -18.60 -4.10
C VAL A 275 20.93 -19.86 -4.10
N HIS A 276 21.38 -20.89 -3.38
CA HIS A 276 20.48 -21.96 -2.99
C HIS A 276 20.68 -22.35 -1.54
N VAL A 277 19.61 -22.84 -0.92
CA VAL A 277 19.59 -23.23 0.49
C VAL A 277 19.34 -24.74 0.55
N VAL A 278 20.12 -25.41 1.40
CA VAL A 278 20.05 -26.85 1.61
C VAL A 278 19.65 -27.13 3.06
N ASP A 279 18.75 -28.08 3.29
CA ASP A 279 18.42 -28.64 4.62
C ASP A 279 18.98 -30.06 4.69
N GLY A 280 20.05 -30.26 5.46
CA GLY A 280 20.81 -31.51 5.42
C GLY A 280 21.49 -31.71 4.06
N SER A 281 21.00 -32.66 3.26
CA SER A 281 21.45 -32.93 1.87
C SER A 281 20.50 -32.40 0.80
N ASP A 282 19.31 -31.94 1.18
CA ASP A 282 18.24 -31.66 0.22
C ASP A 282 18.22 -30.17 -0.11
N LYS A 283 18.30 -29.84 -1.41
CA LYS A 283 18.12 -28.47 -1.88
C LYS A 283 16.66 -28.07 -1.73
N ILE A 284 16.38 -27.16 -0.80
CA ILE A 284 15.02 -26.72 -0.47
C ILE A 284 14.58 -25.47 -1.22
N TRP A 285 15.53 -24.66 -1.69
CA TRP A 285 15.26 -23.44 -2.45
C TRP A 285 16.45 -23.01 -3.29
N GLU A 286 16.19 -22.41 -4.45
CA GLU A 286 17.17 -21.78 -5.34
C GLU A 286 16.61 -20.47 -5.89
N SER A 287 17.42 -19.41 -5.87
CA SER A 287 17.07 -18.12 -6.46
C SER A 287 17.29 -18.16 -7.97
N VAL A 288 16.56 -17.30 -8.69
CA VAL A 288 17.01 -16.92 -10.04
C VAL A 288 18.31 -16.08 -9.93
N PRO A 289 19.15 -16.06 -10.98
CA PRO A 289 20.24 -15.09 -11.07
C PRO A 289 19.75 -13.66 -10.83
N MET A 290 20.45 -12.92 -9.99
CA MET A 290 20.09 -11.54 -9.67
C MET A 290 21.30 -10.63 -9.76
N ASN A 291 21.10 -9.42 -10.26
CA ASN A 291 22.15 -8.41 -10.29
C ASN A 291 22.52 -8.01 -8.86
N TYR A 292 23.81 -7.98 -8.60
CA TYR A 292 24.41 -7.62 -7.33
C TYR A 292 25.34 -6.42 -7.52
N ASP A 293 25.26 -5.46 -6.61
CA ASP A 293 26.15 -4.32 -6.53
C ASP A 293 26.52 -4.12 -5.06
N GLY A 294 27.78 -4.40 -4.71
CA GLY A 294 28.26 -4.31 -3.33
C GLY A 294 28.16 -2.91 -2.72
N THR A 295 28.00 -1.86 -3.55
CA THR A 295 27.78 -0.48 -3.07
C THR A 295 26.40 -0.28 -2.43
N GLN A 296 25.43 -1.15 -2.73
CA GLN A 296 24.06 -1.09 -2.19
C GLN A 296 23.95 -1.68 -0.77
N GLY A 297 25.04 -2.19 -0.19
CA GLY A 297 25.04 -2.78 1.13
C GLY A 297 24.43 -4.18 1.18
N TRP A 298 23.47 -4.40 2.09
CA TRP A 298 22.83 -5.70 2.25
C TRP A 298 21.79 -5.93 1.16
N LYS A 299 21.96 -7.01 0.39
CA LYS A 299 20.96 -7.50 -0.54
C LYS A 299 20.15 -8.61 0.12
N GLN A 300 18.84 -8.46 0.19
CA GLN A 300 17.94 -9.45 0.79
C GLN A 300 17.09 -10.15 -0.28
N MET A 301 16.92 -11.46 -0.12
CA MET A 301 16.01 -12.31 -0.88
C MET A 301 15.08 -12.99 0.10
N ASN A 302 13.78 -13.03 -0.17
CA ASN A 302 12.81 -13.76 0.64
C ASN A 302 12.36 -15.02 -0.11
N PHE A 303 12.15 -16.10 0.61
CA PHE A 303 11.63 -17.35 0.07
C PHE A 303 10.74 -18.06 1.07
N PHE A 304 10.02 -19.07 0.58
CA PHE A 304 9.14 -19.88 1.39
C PHE A 304 9.69 -21.29 1.54
N TYR A 305 9.80 -21.76 2.78
CA TYR A 305 10.14 -23.15 3.11
C TYR A 305 8.87 -23.89 3.53
N ASN A 306 8.53 -24.93 2.77
CA ASN A 306 7.38 -25.78 3.08
C ASN A 306 7.78 -26.81 4.13
N LEU A 307 7.19 -26.70 5.32
CA LEU A 307 7.38 -27.65 6.40
C LEU A 307 6.36 -28.79 6.25
N PRO A 308 6.77 -30.02 5.88
CA PRO A 308 5.85 -31.11 5.66
C PRO A 308 5.23 -31.61 6.97
N ALA A 309 4.00 -32.12 6.90
CA ALA A 309 3.43 -32.94 7.97
C ALA A 309 3.96 -34.37 7.83
N LEU A 310 4.93 -34.73 8.68
CA LEU A 310 5.42 -36.10 8.78
C LEU A 310 4.81 -36.73 10.04
N PRO A 311 3.86 -37.69 9.90
CA PRO A 311 3.15 -38.29 11.04
C PRO A 311 4.07 -38.80 12.15
N GLU A 312 5.20 -39.39 11.75
CA GLU A 312 6.25 -39.90 12.64
C GLU A 312 6.93 -38.84 13.52
N TYR A 313 6.84 -37.56 13.13
CA TYR A 313 7.49 -36.43 13.81
C TYR A 313 6.51 -35.44 14.43
N MET A 314 5.21 -35.78 14.45
CA MET A 314 4.19 -34.95 15.09
C MET A 314 4.45 -34.89 16.60
N ASN A 315 4.30 -33.69 17.17
CA ASN A 315 4.55 -33.34 18.55
C ASN A 315 6.00 -33.55 19.04
N GLN A 316 6.94 -33.82 18.14
CA GLN A 316 8.37 -33.90 18.46
C GLN A 316 9.10 -32.63 18.04
N LYS A 317 10.06 -32.18 18.86
CA LYS A 317 10.99 -31.12 18.48
C LYS A 317 12.04 -31.68 17.53
N LYS A 318 12.14 -31.12 16.32
CA LYS A 318 13.11 -31.50 15.29
C LYS A 318 14.04 -30.35 14.99
N GLN A 319 15.33 -30.60 15.09
CA GLN A 319 16.37 -29.66 14.71
C GLN A 319 16.67 -29.81 13.22
N ARG A 320 16.75 -28.68 12.52
CA ARG A 320 17.18 -28.56 11.13
C ARG A 320 18.48 -27.77 11.10
N SER A 321 19.31 -28.10 10.13
CA SER A 321 20.54 -27.37 9.86
C SER A 321 20.51 -26.96 8.40
N PHE A 322 20.35 -25.66 8.17
CA PHE A 322 20.37 -25.10 6.84
C PHE A 322 21.77 -24.66 6.47
N ARG A 323 22.11 -24.81 5.19
CA ARG A 323 23.38 -24.32 4.62
C ARG A 323 23.07 -23.43 3.42
N LEU A 324 23.83 -22.35 3.28
CA LEU A 324 23.67 -21.37 2.22
C LEU A 324 24.82 -21.47 1.22
N TYR A 325 24.48 -21.76 -0.04
CA TYR A 325 25.42 -21.82 -1.15
C TYR A 325 25.23 -20.63 -2.08
N VAL A 326 26.34 -20.08 -2.58
CA VAL A 326 26.33 -18.91 -3.47
C VAL A 326 27.19 -19.16 -4.71
N GLU A 327 26.57 -19.03 -5.89
CA GLU A 327 27.25 -18.93 -7.19
C GLU A 327 27.44 -17.46 -7.57
N LEU A 328 28.60 -17.14 -8.13
CA LEU A 328 28.95 -15.79 -8.53
C LEU A 328 29.25 -15.75 -10.02
N LYS A 329 28.77 -14.72 -10.70
CA LYS A 329 29.16 -14.38 -12.07
C LYS A 329 29.56 -12.92 -12.06
N ASP A 330 30.84 -12.63 -12.20
CA ASP A 330 31.34 -11.25 -12.34
C ASP A 330 30.70 -10.57 -13.56
N GLU A 331 30.59 -9.25 -13.56
CA GLU A 331 30.00 -8.46 -14.66
C GLU A 331 30.67 -8.75 -16.00
N ASN A 332 31.97 -9.07 -15.98
CA ASN A 332 32.76 -9.38 -17.17
C ASN A 332 32.98 -10.89 -17.41
N ALA A 333 32.38 -11.76 -16.59
CA ALA A 333 32.51 -13.21 -16.74
C ALA A 333 31.41 -13.77 -17.66
N ASP A 334 31.73 -14.79 -18.45
CA ASP A 334 30.75 -15.45 -19.32
C ASP A 334 29.88 -16.47 -18.58
N SER A 335 30.43 -17.09 -17.53
CA SER A 335 29.79 -18.17 -16.78
C SER A 335 29.75 -17.91 -15.28
N PHE A 336 28.78 -18.52 -14.59
CA PHE A 336 28.80 -18.63 -13.13
C PHE A 336 29.95 -19.53 -12.69
N ILE A 337 30.66 -19.09 -11.65
CA ILE A 337 31.68 -19.86 -10.97
C ILE A 337 31.17 -20.12 -9.56
N TRP A 338 31.22 -21.38 -9.14
CA TRP A 338 30.99 -21.74 -7.76
C TRP A 338 32.07 -21.08 -6.91
N SER A 339 31.66 -20.24 -5.95
CA SER A 339 32.59 -19.84 -4.92
C SER A 339 32.99 -21.10 -4.14
N PRO A 340 34.28 -21.42 -3.99
CA PRO A 340 34.74 -22.59 -3.21
C PRO A 340 34.34 -22.53 -1.73
N LYS A 341 33.69 -21.45 -1.29
CA LYS A 341 33.12 -21.26 0.06
C LYS A 341 31.62 -21.54 0.11
N GLY A 342 31.20 -22.64 -0.53
CA GLY A 342 29.80 -23.05 -0.68
C GLY A 342 29.00 -23.20 0.62
N ASP A 343 29.63 -23.18 1.79
CA ASP A 343 28.92 -23.12 3.07
C ASP A 343 29.05 -21.72 3.68
N LEU A 344 28.20 -20.80 3.25
CA LEU A 344 27.92 -19.62 4.06
C LEU A 344 26.97 -20.08 5.19
N ASP A 345 27.35 -19.75 6.42
CA ASP A 345 26.50 -19.68 7.61
C ASP A 345 25.50 -20.83 7.86
N THR A 346 25.72 -21.60 8.93
CA THR A 346 24.77 -22.65 9.35
C THR A 346 23.69 -22.08 10.26
N LEU A 347 22.45 -22.00 9.77
CA LEU A 347 21.31 -21.74 10.63
C LEU A 347 20.85 -23.05 11.30
N SER A 348 21.08 -23.14 12.60
CA SER A 348 20.43 -24.14 13.44
C SER A 348 19.05 -23.63 13.84
N TRP A 349 18.02 -24.35 13.41
CA TRP A 349 16.63 -24.01 13.65
C TRP A 349 15.88 -25.24 14.17
N SER A 350 14.82 -25.08 14.94
CA SER A 350 13.99 -26.24 15.30
C SER A 350 12.51 -26.00 15.11
N HIS A 351 11.75 -27.09 15.01
CA HIS A 351 10.29 -27.01 14.94
C HIS A 351 9.62 -28.14 15.68
N THR A 352 8.39 -27.90 16.12
CA THR A 352 7.46 -28.90 16.63
C THR A 352 6.14 -28.77 15.86
N CYS A 353 5.87 -29.77 15.03
CA CYS A 353 4.61 -29.87 14.29
C CYS A 353 3.49 -30.40 15.18
N LYS A 354 2.41 -29.65 15.36
CA LYS A 354 1.18 -30.11 16.02
C LYS A 354 0.18 -30.58 14.97
N SER A 355 -0.66 -31.55 15.32
CA SER A 355 -1.78 -31.91 14.46
C SER A 355 -2.65 -30.68 14.26
N ALA A 356 -3.12 -30.46 13.03
CA ALA A 356 -4.15 -29.46 12.81
C ALA A 356 -5.31 -29.78 13.78
N PRO A 357 -5.83 -28.80 14.54
CA PRO A 357 -6.98 -29.05 15.39
C PRO A 357 -8.07 -29.63 14.49
N ALA A 358 -8.60 -30.78 14.89
CA ALA A 358 -9.71 -31.40 14.16
C ALA A 358 -10.81 -30.36 14.09
N VAL A 359 -10.98 -29.72 12.94
CA VAL A 359 -12.15 -28.89 12.69
C VAL A 359 -13.29 -29.90 12.80
N PRO A 360 -14.21 -29.76 13.77
CA PRO A 360 -15.36 -30.64 13.81
C PRO A 360 -16.08 -30.41 12.49
N MET A 361 -15.89 -31.33 11.53
CA MET A 361 -16.73 -31.39 10.36
C MET A 361 -18.12 -31.62 10.92
N GLY A 362 -18.95 -30.58 10.88
CA GLY A 362 -20.35 -30.70 11.22
C GLY A 362 -20.92 -31.82 10.36
N GLY A 363 -21.08 -33.00 10.96
CA GLY A 363 -21.85 -34.06 10.36
C GLY A 363 -23.27 -33.55 10.14
N PRO A 364 -23.99 -34.06 9.13
CA PRO A 364 -25.39 -33.72 8.90
C PRO A 364 -26.22 -34.37 10.00
N GLY A 365 -26.28 -33.70 11.16
CA GLY A 365 -26.90 -34.21 12.36
C GLY A 365 -27.30 -33.04 13.24
N THR A 366 -28.56 -32.63 13.06
CA THR A 366 -29.41 -31.90 14.01
C THR A 366 -28.70 -31.31 15.23
N ILE A 367 -28.64 -29.97 15.30
CA ILE A 367 -28.49 -29.26 16.56
C ILE A 367 -29.71 -29.61 17.41
N GLN A 368 -29.63 -30.71 18.17
CA GLN A 368 -30.52 -30.95 19.30
C GLN A 368 -30.08 -29.97 20.38
N MET A 369 -30.81 -28.86 20.47
CA MET A 369 -30.82 -28.04 21.67
C MET A 369 -31.18 -28.96 22.83
N GLN A 370 -30.19 -29.26 23.67
CA GLN A 370 -30.39 -30.02 24.89
C GLN A 370 -31.35 -29.22 25.78
N PRO A 371 -32.54 -29.76 26.13
CA PRO A 371 -33.46 -29.07 27.02
C PRO A 371 -32.79 -28.90 28.37
N ALA A 372 -32.77 -27.68 28.88
CA ALA A 372 -32.32 -27.40 30.23
C ALA A 372 -33.21 -28.18 31.22
N THR A 373 -32.60 -29.11 31.95
CA THR A 373 -33.23 -29.84 33.04
C THR A 373 -33.59 -28.87 34.17
N PRO A 374 -34.83 -28.87 34.69
CA PRO A 374 -35.25 -27.94 35.74
C PRO A 374 -34.80 -28.45 37.12
N GLY A 375 -33.99 -27.64 37.80
CA GLY A 375 -33.59 -27.80 39.20
C GLY A 375 -33.57 -26.46 39.94
N ASN A 376 -34.76 -26.03 40.36
CA ASN A 376 -35.18 -25.31 41.59
C ASN A 376 -34.20 -24.41 42.42
N PRO A 377 -34.71 -23.49 43.28
CA PRO A 377 -35.09 -22.13 42.90
C PRO A 377 -34.44 -21.06 43.80
N GLY A 378 -34.51 -19.80 43.36
CA GLY A 378 -34.49 -18.67 44.28
C GLY A 378 -33.61 -17.53 43.83
N PHE A 379 -34.13 -16.70 42.93
CA PHE A 379 -34.01 -15.24 42.98
C PHE A 379 -35.02 -14.72 41.95
N ALA A 380 -36.04 -14.00 42.43
CA ALA A 380 -36.98 -13.30 41.58
C ALA A 380 -36.37 -11.95 41.16
N PRO A 381 -36.42 -11.61 39.86
CA PRO A 381 -36.53 -10.21 39.47
C PRO A 381 -37.73 -9.94 38.55
N ALA A 382 -38.28 -8.75 38.79
CA ALA A 382 -39.31 -7.95 38.12
C ALA A 382 -39.78 -8.33 36.69
N PRO A 383 -41.10 -8.21 36.41
CA PRO A 383 -41.64 -8.28 35.06
C PRO A 383 -41.53 -6.93 34.35
N GLY A 384 -40.91 -6.90 33.16
CA GLY A 384 -41.04 -5.74 32.27
C GLY A 384 -39.85 -5.48 31.35
N ALA A 385 -39.58 -6.36 30.39
CA ALA A 385 -38.80 -6.01 29.22
C ALA A 385 -39.40 -6.66 27.98
N ALA A 386 -39.90 -5.84 27.07
CA ALA A 386 -40.49 -6.24 25.81
C ALA A 386 -39.45 -6.90 24.89
N LYS A 387 -39.87 -7.97 24.21
CA LYS A 387 -39.11 -8.64 23.14
C LYS A 387 -38.75 -7.65 22.02
N PRO A 388 -37.50 -7.58 21.55
CA PRO A 388 -37.17 -6.91 20.31
C PRO A 388 -37.73 -7.69 19.12
N SER A 389 -38.55 -7.04 18.32
CA SER A 389 -39.04 -7.52 17.02
C SER A 389 -37.87 -7.62 16.03
N ALA A 390 -37.77 -8.72 15.29
CA ALA A 390 -36.78 -8.90 14.25
C ALA A 390 -36.96 -7.87 13.10
N PRO A 391 -35.86 -7.33 12.53
CA PRO A 391 -35.96 -6.40 11.43
C PRO A 391 -36.41 -7.12 10.14
N SER A 392 -37.58 -6.74 9.65
CA SER A 392 -38.07 -7.13 8.32
C SER A 392 -37.28 -6.39 7.25
N ARG A 393 -36.55 -7.14 6.41
CA ARG A 393 -35.74 -6.60 5.32
C ARG A 393 -36.64 -6.43 4.10
N ALA A 394 -36.99 -5.19 3.77
CA ALA A 394 -37.71 -4.86 2.54
C ALA A 394 -36.78 -5.12 1.34
N VAL A 395 -37.21 -6.01 0.44
CA VAL A 395 -36.54 -6.29 -0.84
C VAL A 395 -36.88 -5.15 -1.80
N THR A 396 -35.89 -4.33 -2.15
CA THR A 396 -36.00 -3.33 -3.22
C THR A 396 -35.87 -4.02 -4.58
N PRO A 397 -36.78 -3.80 -5.54
CA PRO A 397 -36.66 -4.37 -6.87
C PRO A 397 -35.41 -3.85 -7.60
N ALA A 398 -34.73 -4.74 -8.33
CA ALA A 398 -33.53 -4.42 -9.09
C ALA A 398 -33.82 -3.38 -10.19
N GLN A 399 -32.94 -2.37 -10.29
CA GLN A 399 -32.95 -1.40 -11.39
C GLN A 399 -32.61 -2.09 -12.73
N PRO A 400 -33.25 -1.70 -13.84
CA PRO A 400 -32.91 -2.22 -15.16
C PRO A 400 -31.51 -1.79 -15.60
N ALA A 401 -30.80 -2.71 -16.24
CA ALA A 401 -29.45 -2.49 -16.75
C ALA A 401 -29.39 -1.34 -17.79
N PRO A 402 -28.34 -0.51 -17.76
CA PRO A 402 -28.18 0.59 -18.70
C PRO A 402 -27.96 0.09 -20.13
N LYS A 403 -28.59 0.76 -21.07
CA LYS A 403 -28.52 0.47 -22.52
C LYS A 403 -27.11 0.78 -23.05
N PRO A 404 -26.53 -0.05 -23.94
CA PRO A 404 -25.21 0.19 -24.49
C PRO A 404 -25.18 1.50 -25.31
N PRO A 405 -24.09 2.27 -25.25
CA PRO A 405 -23.93 3.45 -26.08
C PRO A 405 -23.83 3.10 -27.57
N ALA A 406 -24.43 3.94 -28.41
CA ALA A 406 -24.42 3.81 -29.86
C ALA A 406 -22.99 3.95 -30.41
N ARG A 407 -22.63 3.03 -31.31
CA ARG A 407 -21.33 2.98 -31.99
C ARG A 407 -21.22 4.19 -32.92
N ALA A 408 -20.23 5.04 -32.67
CA ALA A 408 -19.91 6.15 -33.57
C ALA A 408 -19.36 5.61 -34.90
N SER A 409 -19.89 6.15 -35.99
CA SER A 409 -19.55 5.81 -37.36
C SER A 409 -18.10 6.13 -37.72
N ASP A 410 -17.57 5.35 -38.65
CA ASP A 410 -16.24 5.41 -39.24
C ASP A 410 -15.86 6.82 -39.72
N VAL A 411 -14.76 7.35 -39.17
CA VAL A 411 -14.03 8.49 -39.73
C VAL A 411 -12.87 7.94 -40.54
N LYS A 412 -12.93 8.14 -41.86
CA LYS A 412 -11.81 7.93 -42.80
C LYS A 412 -10.61 8.76 -42.36
N ALA A 413 -9.47 8.10 -42.18
CA ALA A 413 -8.18 8.75 -42.09
C ALA A 413 -7.66 9.02 -43.50
N ASP A 414 -7.42 10.30 -43.81
CA ASP A 414 -6.57 10.70 -44.94
C ASP A 414 -5.10 10.51 -44.53
N GLU A 415 -4.38 9.74 -45.33
CA GLU A 415 -2.93 9.62 -45.29
C GLU A 415 -2.32 10.87 -45.95
N ASP A 416 -1.59 11.67 -45.18
CA ASP A 416 -0.63 12.63 -45.72
C ASP A 416 0.70 12.42 -44.98
N GLU A 417 1.64 11.75 -45.65
CA GLU A 417 2.95 11.34 -45.14
C GLU A 417 4.00 12.43 -45.45
N PRO A 418 4.65 13.05 -44.47
CA PRO A 418 5.73 13.98 -44.74
C PRO A 418 7.07 13.25 -44.87
N LYS A 419 7.68 13.42 -46.05
CA LYS A 419 9.06 13.01 -46.40
C LYS A 419 10.09 13.49 -45.35
N PRO A 420 11.01 12.63 -44.87
CA PRO A 420 12.10 13.06 -44.01
C PRO A 420 13.22 13.75 -44.82
N ALA A 421 13.66 14.90 -44.32
CA ALA A 421 14.79 15.66 -44.81
C ALA A 421 16.12 14.93 -44.53
N GLY A 422 16.98 14.87 -45.54
CA GLY A 422 18.27 14.20 -45.50
C GLY A 422 19.27 14.86 -44.54
N LEU A 423 19.88 14.03 -43.69
CA LEU A 423 21.05 14.38 -42.87
C LEU A 423 22.32 14.27 -43.72
N LEU A 424 23.01 15.40 -43.90
CA LEU A 424 24.38 15.47 -44.42
C LEU A 424 25.38 15.20 -43.28
N LEU A 425 26.17 14.14 -43.40
CA LEU A 425 27.35 13.87 -42.57
C LEU A 425 28.59 14.49 -43.22
N PRO A 426 29.45 15.22 -42.48
CA PRO A 426 30.78 15.56 -42.97
C PRO A 426 31.78 14.44 -42.69
N ALA A 427 32.57 14.11 -43.71
CA ALA A 427 33.70 13.19 -43.63
C ALA A 427 34.86 13.82 -42.85
N ILE A 428 35.37 13.12 -41.83
CA ILE A 428 36.63 13.46 -41.17
C ILE A 428 37.75 12.64 -41.82
N GLN A 429 38.67 13.35 -42.46
CA GLN A 429 39.92 12.83 -43.01
C GLN A 429 40.86 12.36 -41.89
N LYS A 430 41.42 11.16 -42.08
CA LYS A 430 42.63 10.70 -41.39
C LYS A 430 43.85 11.41 -41.96
N ALA A 431 44.67 12.00 -41.09
CA ALA A 431 46.07 12.32 -41.39
C ALA A 431 46.98 11.52 -40.45
N ARG A 432 48.17 11.20 -40.98
CA ARG A 432 49.22 10.33 -40.45
C ARG A 432 49.81 10.79 -39.11
#